data_AF-A0A2E4HJN5-F1
#
_entry.id   AF-A0A2E4HJN5-F1
#
_cell.length_a   1.000
_cell.length_b   1.000
_cell.length_c   1.000
_cell.angle_alpha   90.00
_cell.angle_beta   90.00
_cell.angle_gamma   90.00
#
_symmetry.space_group_name_H-M   'P 1'
#
loop_
_entity.id
_entity.type
_entity.pdbx_description
1 polymer ?
#
loop_
_entity_poly.entity_id
_entity_poly.type
_entity_poly.pdbx_seq_one_letter_code
_entity_poly.pdbx_strand_id
1 'polypeptide(L)'
;MENMVNSGSLTTLKSGEVLAVNARKVANGKISIEIGEILTESSNSGTNLIKMANKGDDRFTGGGARRAWLTGTPEGLSEMFGVDFNTLEYSVNDRGHEIAPLNILSPTISIETPIGVEHHAICVQITESTTPNEWQALNFETAAKRRGANGSICQHKGKAIFANTDVALVSQRTNTFLNMDAAVQVAGVGTVSTDTGEIFN
;
A
#
# COMPACT_ATOMS: atom_id res chain seq x y z
N MET A 1 -4.21 18.30 -16.26
CA MET A 1 -3.51 18.95 -15.12
C MET A 1 -2.12 18.33 -15.08
N GLU A 2 -1.08 19.13 -14.99
CA GLU A 2 0.30 18.63 -15.04
C GLU A 2 0.75 18.19 -13.64
N ASN A 3 1.43 17.06 -13.55
CA ASN A 3 1.94 16.57 -12.27
C ASN A 3 3.11 17.45 -11.82
N MET A 4 3.04 17.98 -10.60
CA MET A 4 4.10 18.81 -10.02
C MET A 4 4.92 17.99 -9.03
N VAL A 5 6.23 17.84 -9.32
CA VAL A 5 7.21 17.21 -8.42
C VAL A 5 7.31 17.99 -7.11
N ASN A 6 7.46 17.29 -5.98
CA ASN A 6 7.51 17.86 -4.63
C ASN A 6 6.25 18.63 -4.21
N SER A 7 5.07 18.19 -4.65
CA SER A 7 3.78 18.74 -4.24
C SER A 7 3.22 18.10 -2.95
N GLY A 8 3.84 17.04 -2.43
CA GLY A 8 3.41 16.38 -1.20
C GLY A 8 4.53 15.70 -0.43
N SER A 9 4.16 14.97 0.63
CA SER A 9 5.09 14.14 1.40
C SER A 9 4.37 12.90 1.93
N LEU A 10 5.08 11.78 1.97
CA LEU A 10 4.55 10.54 2.53
C LEU A 10 4.31 10.64 4.04
N THR A 11 5.10 11.46 4.74
CA THR A 11 4.99 11.64 6.19
C THR A 11 3.75 12.43 6.59
N THR A 12 3.24 13.27 5.70
CA THR A 12 2.06 14.13 5.93
C THR A 12 0.85 13.66 5.11
N LEU A 13 0.92 12.49 4.49
CA LEU A 13 -0.12 11.96 3.62
C LEU A 13 -1.35 11.59 4.46
N LYS A 14 -2.52 12.13 4.10
CA LYS A 14 -3.76 11.91 4.85
C LYS A 14 -4.51 10.70 4.33
N SER A 15 -5.48 10.23 5.13
CA SER A 15 -6.39 9.15 4.71
C SER A 15 -7.13 9.51 3.43
N GLY A 16 -7.06 8.61 2.45
CA GLY A 16 -7.62 8.76 1.10
C GLY A 16 -6.70 9.47 0.11
N GLU A 17 -5.56 10.02 0.55
CA GLU A 17 -4.62 10.66 -0.35
C GLU A 17 -3.62 9.65 -0.94
N VAL A 18 -3.23 9.90 -2.19
CA VAL A 18 -2.29 9.10 -2.97
C VAL A 18 -1.07 9.95 -3.29
N LEU A 19 0.11 9.35 -3.28
CA LEU A 19 1.38 10.00 -3.59
C LEU A 19 2.18 9.12 -4.57
N ALA A 20 2.67 9.69 -5.67
CA ALA A 20 3.80 9.08 -6.38
C ALA A 20 5.08 9.46 -5.63
N VAL A 21 5.71 8.49 -4.98
CA VAL A 21 6.74 8.72 -3.96
C VAL A 21 8.10 8.95 -4.60
N ASN A 22 8.58 7.97 -5.36
CA ASN A 22 9.88 7.99 -6.01
C ASN A 22 9.84 7.19 -7.31
N ALA A 23 10.76 7.52 -8.21
CA ALA A 23 11.11 6.72 -9.36
C ALA A 23 12.40 5.96 -9.06
N ARG A 24 12.43 4.65 -9.33
CA ARG A 24 13.60 3.80 -9.15
C ARG A 24 14.05 3.23 -10.48
N LYS A 25 15.35 3.29 -10.79
CA LYS A 25 15.90 2.52 -11.93
C LYS A 25 15.92 1.04 -11.58
N VAL A 26 15.42 0.22 -12.50
CA VAL A 26 15.40 -1.25 -12.39
C VAL A 26 16.03 -1.88 -13.63
N ALA A 27 16.17 -3.21 -13.62
CA ALA A 27 16.82 -3.95 -14.70
C ALA A 27 16.21 -3.62 -16.09
N ASN A 28 17.02 -3.82 -17.14
CA ASN A 28 16.64 -3.64 -18.54
C ASN A 28 16.25 -2.18 -18.92
N GLY A 29 16.87 -1.20 -18.25
CA GLY A 29 16.64 0.22 -18.55
C GLY A 29 15.24 0.71 -18.23
N LYS A 30 14.51 0.00 -17.36
CA LYS A 30 13.15 0.37 -16.95
C LYS A 30 13.18 1.23 -15.69
N ILE A 31 12.07 1.92 -15.44
CA ILE A 31 11.83 2.67 -14.22
C ILE A 31 10.60 2.09 -13.53
N SER A 32 10.68 1.98 -12.21
CA SER A 32 9.58 1.57 -11.33
C SER A 32 9.17 2.75 -10.47
N ILE A 33 7.92 3.20 -10.61
CA ILE A 33 7.34 4.28 -9.82
C ILE A 33 6.63 3.66 -8.63
N GLU A 34 7.01 4.12 -7.44
CA GLU A 34 6.33 3.75 -6.22
C GLU A 34 5.11 4.65 -5.98
N ILE A 35 3.93 4.05 -5.83
CA ILE A 35 2.70 4.73 -5.46
C ILE A 35 2.36 4.36 -4.02
N GLY A 36 2.17 5.37 -3.17
CA GLY A 36 1.77 5.25 -1.77
C GLY A 36 0.36 5.77 -1.54
N GLU A 37 -0.47 5.04 -0.80
CA GLU A 37 -1.82 5.48 -0.41
C GLU A 37 -2.14 5.12 1.05
N ILE A 38 -2.74 6.05 1.79
CA ILE A 38 -3.35 5.75 3.09
C ILE A 38 -4.82 5.39 2.85
N LEU A 39 -5.15 4.11 2.87
CA LEU A 39 -6.52 3.67 2.59
C LEU A 39 -7.53 4.20 3.62
N THR A 40 -8.70 4.59 3.15
CA THR A 40 -9.88 4.90 3.98
C THR A 40 -10.54 3.63 4.53
N GLU A 41 -10.36 2.51 3.86
CA GLU A 41 -10.96 1.21 4.17
C GLU A 41 -9.88 0.20 4.56
N SER A 42 -10.15 -0.66 5.55
CA SER A 42 -9.21 -1.72 5.96
C SER A 42 -9.95 -3.01 6.29
N SER A 43 -9.23 -4.14 6.22
CA SER A 43 -9.75 -5.50 6.48
C SER A 43 -10.40 -5.70 7.86
N ASN A 44 -10.27 -4.75 8.79
CA ASN A 44 -11.03 -4.69 10.03
C ASN A 44 -11.88 -3.42 10.03
N SER A 45 -13.08 -3.51 9.45
CA SER A 45 -14.07 -2.44 9.29
C SER A 45 -14.79 -2.06 10.59
N GLY A 46 -14.08 -2.07 11.72
CA GLY A 46 -14.54 -1.36 12.92
C GLY A 46 -14.18 0.11 12.78
N THR A 47 -15.17 1.01 12.81
CA THR A 47 -14.92 2.46 12.89
C THR A 47 -13.98 2.74 14.06
N ASN A 48 -12.74 3.14 13.77
CA ASN A 48 -11.77 3.46 14.81
C ASN A 48 -12.05 4.89 15.32
N LEU A 49 -12.97 5.00 16.28
CA LEU A 49 -13.39 6.27 16.87
C LEU A 49 -12.23 7.04 17.51
N ILE A 50 -11.22 6.35 18.03
CA ILE A 50 -10.01 6.96 18.58
C ILE A 50 -9.23 7.67 17.47
N LYS A 51 -9.08 7.05 16.30
CA LYS A 51 -8.46 7.70 15.12
C LYS A 51 -9.28 8.89 14.62
N MET A 52 -10.61 8.78 14.60
CA MET A 52 -11.48 9.89 14.18
C MET A 52 -11.40 11.07 15.14
N ALA A 53 -11.39 10.82 16.45
CA ALA A 53 -11.25 11.86 17.47
C ALA A 53 -9.87 12.53 17.44
N ASN A 54 -8.83 11.80 17.02
CA ASN A 54 -7.45 12.29 16.93
C ASN A 54 -6.99 12.57 15.49
N LYS A 55 -7.91 12.93 14.58
CA LYS A 55 -7.58 13.19 13.16
C LYS A 55 -6.52 14.29 12.95
N GLY A 56 -6.30 15.16 13.94
CA GLY A 56 -5.27 16.21 13.93
C GLY A 56 -3.95 15.85 14.60
N ASP A 57 -3.76 14.62 15.08
CA ASP A 57 -2.55 14.17 15.76
C ASP A 57 -1.88 13.03 14.97
N ASP A 58 -0.68 13.31 14.45
CA ASP A 58 0.08 12.41 13.59
C ASP A 58 0.44 11.07 14.26
N ARG A 59 0.43 11.01 15.60
CA ARG A 59 0.68 9.77 16.37
C ARG A 59 -0.44 8.74 16.23
N PHE A 60 -1.63 9.17 15.81
CA PHE A 60 -2.81 8.31 15.63
C PHE A 60 -3.06 7.98 14.15
N THR A 61 -2.08 8.19 13.27
CA THR A 61 -2.11 7.76 11.86
C THR A 61 -2.10 6.23 11.76
N GLY A 62 -3.30 5.63 11.83
CA GLY A 62 -3.46 4.19 11.71
C GLY A 62 -3.08 3.68 10.32
N GLY A 63 -2.12 2.74 10.28
CA GLY A 63 -1.68 1.98 9.11
C GLY A 63 -0.78 2.79 8.18
N GLY A 64 0.50 2.41 8.05
CA GLY A 64 1.40 3.03 7.08
C GLY A 64 0.86 2.93 5.65
N ALA A 65 1.30 3.84 4.78
CA ALA A 65 0.88 3.87 3.38
C ALA A 65 1.07 2.50 2.73
N ARG A 66 0.00 2.02 2.10
CA ARG A 66 0.05 0.87 1.20
C ARG A 66 0.81 1.29 -0.04
N ARG A 67 1.63 0.38 -0.56
CA ARG A 67 2.54 0.66 -1.66
C ARG A 67 2.27 -0.28 -2.82
N ALA A 68 2.27 0.25 -4.02
CA ALA A 68 2.27 -0.51 -5.26
C ALA A 68 3.31 0.07 -6.21
N TRP A 69 3.74 -0.71 -7.18
CA TRP A 69 4.78 -0.32 -8.13
C TRP A 69 4.28 -0.42 -9.56
N LEU A 70 4.44 0.66 -10.32
CA LEU A 70 4.18 0.69 -11.76
C LEU A 70 5.52 0.73 -12.49
N THR A 71 5.81 -0.28 -13.31
CA THR A 71 7.09 -0.37 -14.03
C THR A 71 6.89 -0.17 -15.53
N GLY A 72 7.70 0.69 -16.14
CA GLY A 72 7.60 1.05 -17.55
C GLY A 72 8.94 1.49 -18.15
N THR A 73 8.93 1.80 -19.45
CA THR A 73 10.05 2.54 -20.06
C THR A 73 10.05 3.99 -19.58
N PRO A 74 11.21 4.66 -19.55
CA PRO A 74 11.27 6.09 -19.28
C PRO A 74 10.32 6.89 -20.18
N GLU A 75 10.31 6.62 -21.48
CA GLU A 75 9.50 7.35 -22.45
C GLU A 75 8.00 7.21 -22.17
N GLY A 76 7.53 5.98 -21.99
CA GLY A 76 6.10 5.72 -21.74
C GLY A 76 5.64 6.28 -20.40
N LEU A 77 6.48 6.21 -19.36
CA LEU A 77 6.17 6.83 -18.08
C LEU A 77 6.18 8.37 -18.20
N SER A 78 7.10 8.94 -18.97
CA SER A 78 7.15 10.39 -19.20
C SER A 78 5.89 10.91 -19.89
N GLU A 79 5.42 10.20 -20.92
CA GLU A 79 4.17 10.51 -21.61
C GLU A 79 2.96 10.36 -20.68
N MET A 80 2.89 9.28 -19.90
CA MET A 80 1.78 9.03 -18.98
C MET A 80 1.73 10.07 -17.86
N PHE A 81 2.84 10.39 -17.20
CA PHE A 81 2.85 11.28 -16.03
C PHE A 81 3.05 12.75 -16.39
N GLY A 82 3.47 13.08 -17.62
CA GLY A 82 3.85 14.44 -17.98
C GLY A 82 5.10 14.93 -17.23
N VAL A 83 6.03 14.02 -16.90
CA VAL A 83 7.28 14.32 -16.19
C VAL A 83 8.41 13.65 -16.93
N ASP A 84 9.47 14.37 -17.27
CA ASP A 84 10.60 13.76 -17.96
C ASP A 84 11.49 12.96 -16.98
N PHE A 85 11.33 11.63 -16.99
CA PHE A 85 12.09 10.74 -16.12
C PHE A 85 13.57 10.62 -16.48
N ASN A 86 14.00 11.08 -17.67
CA ASN A 86 15.41 11.05 -18.06
C ASN A 86 16.22 12.20 -17.46
N THR A 87 15.56 13.28 -17.03
CA THR A 87 16.20 14.49 -16.50
C THR A 87 16.12 14.60 -14.99
N LEU A 88 15.46 13.66 -14.31
CA LEU A 88 15.41 13.62 -12.85
C LEU A 88 16.79 13.37 -12.22
N GLU A 89 16.99 13.97 -11.04
CA GLU A 89 18.19 13.73 -10.24
C GLU A 89 18.07 12.41 -9.47
N TYR A 90 18.80 11.39 -9.94
CA TYR A 90 18.90 10.09 -9.25
C TYR A 90 20.03 10.09 -8.22
N SER A 91 19.75 9.52 -7.06
CA SER A 91 20.71 9.27 -5.99
C SER A 91 20.60 7.84 -5.49
N VAL A 92 21.70 7.29 -4.98
CA VAL A 92 21.70 5.93 -4.41
C VAL A 92 21.22 6.01 -2.97
N ASN A 93 20.19 5.23 -2.62
CA ASN A 93 19.71 5.13 -1.24
C ASN A 93 20.52 4.11 -0.41
N ASP A 94 20.21 4.01 0.89
CA ASP A 94 20.87 3.09 1.83
C ASP A 94 20.78 1.60 1.44
N ARG A 95 19.91 1.25 0.49
CA ARG A 95 19.73 -0.11 -0.04
C ARG A 95 20.45 -0.33 -1.36
N GLY A 96 21.25 0.64 -1.82
CA GLY A 96 21.99 0.55 -3.08
C GLY A 96 21.13 0.77 -4.33
N HIS A 97 19.91 1.31 -4.20
CA HIS A 97 19.04 1.56 -5.34
C HIS A 97 19.16 3.01 -5.81
N GLU A 98 19.31 3.21 -7.12
CA GLU A 98 19.20 4.53 -7.75
C GLU A 98 17.74 5.00 -7.78
N ILE A 99 17.44 6.05 -7.02
CA ILE A 99 16.10 6.62 -6.87
C ILE A 99 16.10 8.13 -7.13
N ALA A 100 15.02 8.63 -7.71
CA ALA A 100 14.71 10.04 -7.81
C ALA A 100 13.41 10.32 -7.04
N PRO A 101 13.40 11.21 -6.03
CA PRO A 101 12.17 11.61 -5.35
C PRO A 101 11.20 12.28 -6.33
N LEU A 102 9.93 11.86 -6.33
CA LEU A 102 8.87 12.47 -7.12
C LEU A 102 7.98 13.32 -6.23
N ASN A 103 7.48 12.74 -5.15
CA ASN A 103 6.60 13.41 -4.18
C ASN A 103 5.42 14.15 -4.84
N ILE A 104 4.78 13.53 -5.84
CA ILE A 104 3.64 14.11 -6.57
C ILE A 104 2.36 13.71 -5.83
N LEU A 105 1.68 14.68 -5.22
CA LEU A 105 0.41 14.47 -4.52
C LEU A 105 -0.74 14.33 -5.52
N SER A 106 -1.63 13.35 -5.27
CA SER A 106 -2.78 13.05 -6.11
C SER A 106 -2.42 12.91 -7.60
N PRO A 107 -1.45 12.02 -7.94
CA PRO A 107 -0.94 11.93 -9.29
C PRO A 107 -2.05 11.53 -10.28
N THR A 108 -2.02 12.16 -11.45
CA THR A 108 -2.86 11.78 -12.59
C THR A 108 -2.01 11.26 -13.73
N ILE A 109 -2.53 10.31 -14.50
CA ILE A 109 -1.89 9.82 -15.72
C ILE A 109 -2.73 10.17 -16.94
N SER A 110 -2.05 10.43 -18.05
CA SER A 110 -2.61 10.59 -19.39
C SER A 110 -2.70 9.23 -20.07
N ILE A 111 -3.87 8.91 -20.63
CA ILE A 111 -4.10 7.69 -21.42
C ILE A 111 -4.63 8.12 -22.78
N GLU A 112 -3.98 7.66 -23.84
CA GLU A 112 -4.47 7.86 -25.20
C GLU A 112 -5.63 6.91 -25.49
N THR A 113 -6.71 7.47 -26.01
CA THR A 113 -7.94 6.76 -26.39
C THR A 113 -8.27 7.08 -27.85
N PRO A 114 -9.14 6.31 -28.52
CA PRO A 114 -9.56 6.61 -29.88
C PRO A 114 -10.21 8.00 -30.09
N ILE A 115 -10.66 8.64 -29.01
CA ILE A 115 -11.33 9.95 -29.03
C ILE A 115 -10.45 11.10 -28.51
N GLY A 116 -9.21 10.82 -28.08
CA GLY A 116 -8.26 11.80 -27.56
C GLY A 116 -7.55 11.34 -26.29
N VAL A 117 -6.89 12.28 -25.61
CA VAL A 117 -6.17 12.01 -24.35
C VAL A 117 -7.08 12.27 -23.17
N GLU A 118 -7.21 11.27 -22.29
CA GLU A 118 -7.94 11.38 -21.03
C GLU A 118 -6.96 11.41 -19.85
N HIS A 119 -7.32 12.14 -18.79
CA HIS A 119 -6.54 12.18 -17.55
C HIS A 119 -7.27 11.43 -16.44
N HIS A 120 -6.58 10.48 -15.81
CA HIS A 120 -7.13 9.62 -14.78
C HIS A 120 -6.30 9.71 -13.50
N ALA A 121 -6.97 9.85 -12.36
CA ALA A 121 -6.31 9.69 -11.06
C ALA A 121 -5.97 8.21 -10.84
N ILE A 122 -4.81 7.95 -10.23
CA ILE A 122 -4.36 6.60 -9.89
C ILE A 122 -4.37 6.37 -8.38
N CYS A 123 -4.38 5.11 -7.97
CA CYS A 123 -4.42 4.69 -6.58
C CYS A 123 -3.81 3.29 -6.40
N VAL A 124 -3.70 2.86 -5.15
CA VAL A 124 -3.33 1.48 -4.81
C VAL A 124 -4.61 0.64 -4.74
N GLN A 125 -4.61 -0.47 -5.50
CA GLN A 125 -5.60 -1.53 -5.37
C GLN A 125 -5.03 -2.67 -4.53
N ILE A 126 -5.84 -3.20 -3.62
CA ILE A 126 -5.49 -4.39 -2.84
C ILE A 126 -6.40 -5.55 -3.22
N THR A 127 -5.79 -6.70 -3.53
CA THR A 127 -6.51 -7.94 -3.80
C THR A 127 -6.02 -9.04 -2.88
N GLU A 128 -6.88 -9.46 -1.95
CA GLU A 128 -6.63 -10.61 -1.08
C GLU A 128 -7.19 -11.90 -1.67
N SER A 129 -6.40 -12.97 -1.59
CA SER A 129 -6.73 -14.31 -2.08
C SER A 129 -6.24 -15.37 -1.11
N THR A 130 -6.90 -16.54 -1.11
CA THR A 130 -6.39 -17.75 -0.44
C THR A 130 -5.60 -18.67 -1.37
N THR A 131 -5.51 -18.32 -2.65
CA THR A 131 -4.78 -19.06 -3.67
C THR A 131 -3.50 -18.30 -4.00
N PRO A 132 -2.31 -18.83 -3.64
CA PRO A 132 -1.05 -18.18 -3.96
C PRO A 132 -0.73 -18.29 -5.45
N ASN A 133 0.03 -17.33 -5.97
CA ASN A 133 0.76 -17.52 -7.22
C ASN A 133 2.03 -18.37 -7.00
N GLU A 134 2.74 -18.73 -8.07
CA GLU A 134 3.93 -19.61 -7.99
C GLU A 134 5.00 -19.09 -7.03
N TRP A 135 5.31 -17.79 -7.10
CA TRP A 135 6.30 -17.18 -6.23
C TRP A 135 5.85 -17.20 -4.76
N GLN A 136 4.58 -16.89 -4.50
CA GLN A 136 4.00 -16.90 -3.15
C GLN A 136 3.97 -18.31 -2.56
N ALA A 137 3.73 -19.33 -3.39
CA ALA A 137 3.77 -20.73 -2.95
C ALA A 137 5.19 -21.15 -2.54
N LEU A 138 6.21 -20.70 -3.28
CA LEU A 138 7.61 -20.96 -2.97
C LEU A 138 8.11 -20.16 -1.76
N ASN A 139 7.53 -18.99 -1.49
CA ASN A 139 7.97 -18.05 -0.46
C ASN A 139 6.93 -17.86 0.65
N PHE A 140 6.14 -18.89 0.94
CA PHE A 140 4.96 -18.85 1.80
C PHE A 140 5.14 -18.07 3.12
N GLU A 141 6.21 -18.36 3.86
CA GLU A 141 6.48 -17.74 5.17
C GLU A 141 6.63 -16.23 5.13
N THR A 142 7.10 -15.69 4.00
CA THR A 142 7.33 -14.25 3.83
C THR A 142 6.23 -13.58 3.02
N ALA A 143 5.55 -14.33 2.15
CA ALA A 143 4.52 -13.85 1.27
C ALA A 143 3.11 -13.83 1.90
N ALA A 144 2.82 -14.76 2.82
CA ALA A 144 1.54 -14.81 3.49
C ALA A 144 1.37 -13.60 4.42
N LYS A 145 0.16 -13.02 4.42
CA LYS A 145 -0.20 -11.89 5.28
C LYS A 145 -0.06 -12.30 6.76
N ARG A 146 0.61 -11.47 7.57
CA ARG A 146 0.82 -11.71 9.01
C ARG A 146 0.13 -10.68 9.89
N ARG A 147 -0.17 -11.06 11.13
CA ARG A 147 -0.69 -10.17 12.19
C ARG A 147 0.44 -9.30 12.78
N GLY A 148 0.97 -8.38 11.98
CA GLY A 148 2.17 -7.62 12.32
C GLY A 148 3.45 -8.34 11.90
N ALA A 149 4.61 -7.67 12.08
CA ALA A 149 5.89 -8.12 11.50
C ALA A 149 6.29 -9.55 11.90
N ASN A 150 6.10 -9.92 13.16
CA ASN A 150 6.43 -11.24 13.70
C ASN A 150 5.17 -12.04 14.10
N GLY A 151 4.00 -11.64 13.60
CA GLY A 151 2.73 -12.26 13.96
C GLY A 151 2.51 -13.60 13.26
N SER A 152 1.49 -14.32 13.75
CA SER A 152 0.97 -15.49 13.07
C SER A 152 0.42 -15.13 11.67
N ILE A 153 0.39 -16.11 10.78
CA ILE A 153 -0.23 -15.96 9.47
C ILE A 153 -1.72 -15.68 9.65
N CYS A 154 -2.23 -14.72 8.89
CA CYS A 154 -3.65 -14.43 8.78
C CYS A 154 -4.31 -15.49 7.91
N GLN A 155 -5.39 -16.08 8.41
CA GLN A 155 -6.17 -17.08 7.71
C GLN A 155 -7.58 -16.56 7.41
N HIS A 156 -8.18 -17.10 6.36
CA HIS A 156 -9.59 -16.99 6.02
C HIS A 156 -10.12 -18.40 5.79
N LYS A 157 -11.05 -18.86 6.63
CA LYS A 157 -11.59 -20.23 6.58
C LYS A 157 -10.49 -21.29 6.63
N GLY A 158 -9.50 -21.09 7.52
CA GLY A 158 -8.36 -21.99 7.71
C GLY A 158 -7.28 -21.94 6.63
N LYS A 159 -7.42 -21.10 5.59
CA LYS A 159 -6.43 -20.94 4.52
C LYS A 159 -5.67 -19.64 4.67
N ALA A 160 -4.36 -19.65 4.44
CA ALA A 160 -3.54 -18.45 4.48
C ALA A 160 -4.03 -17.40 3.47
N ILE A 161 -3.96 -16.12 3.87
CA ILE A 161 -4.30 -14.99 3.01
C ILE A 161 -3.02 -14.44 2.38
N PHE A 162 -3.07 -14.19 1.07
CA PHE A 162 -2.05 -13.49 0.31
C PHE A 162 -2.63 -12.15 -0.14
N ALA A 163 -1.95 -11.05 0.21
CA ALA A 163 -2.37 -9.70 -0.16
C ALA A 163 -1.48 -9.21 -1.31
N ASN A 164 -2.10 -8.92 -2.44
CA ASN A 164 -1.43 -8.34 -3.61
C ASN A 164 -1.78 -6.86 -3.71
N THR A 165 -0.86 -6.08 -4.24
CA THR A 165 -1.01 -4.63 -4.42
C THR A 165 -0.63 -4.25 -5.84
N ASP A 166 -1.53 -3.54 -6.52
CA ASP A 166 -1.33 -3.08 -7.89
C ASP A 166 -1.68 -1.58 -7.99
N VAL A 167 -1.16 -0.92 -9.02
CA VAL A 167 -1.58 0.44 -9.39
C VAL A 167 -2.81 0.34 -10.27
N ALA A 168 -3.87 1.06 -9.90
CA ALA A 168 -5.13 1.07 -10.64
C ALA A 168 -5.62 2.51 -10.85
N LEU A 169 -6.53 2.69 -11.81
CA LEU A 169 -7.29 3.94 -11.92
C LEU A 169 -8.28 4.03 -10.74
N VAL A 170 -8.43 5.21 -10.15
CA VAL A 170 -9.39 5.44 -9.05
C VAL A 170 -10.80 5.02 -9.44
N SER A 171 -11.19 5.27 -10.69
CA SER A 171 -12.50 4.92 -11.26
C SER A 171 -12.74 3.42 -11.42
N GLN A 172 -11.67 2.61 -11.44
CA GLN A 172 -11.71 1.16 -11.67
C GLN A 172 -11.31 0.35 -10.43
N ARG A 173 -10.89 1.02 -9.34
CA ARG A 173 -10.40 0.37 -8.14
C ARG A 173 -11.46 -0.54 -7.54
N THR A 174 -11.11 -1.82 -7.39
CA THR A 174 -11.93 -2.84 -6.73
C THR A 174 -11.10 -3.55 -5.68
N ASN A 175 -11.11 -3.02 -4.45
CA ASN A 175 -10.41 -3.65 -3.34
C ASN A 175 -11.12 -4.93 -2.90
N THR A 176 -10.35 -5.99 -2.60
CA THR A 176 -10.84 -7.23 -2.01
C THR A 176 -10.11 -7.49 -0.71
N PHE A 177 -10.83 -7.48 0.41
CA PHE A 177 -10.33 -7.84 1.73
C PHE A 177 -11.06 -9.08 2.24
N LEU A 178 -10.32 -10.11 2.62
CA LEU A 178 -10.90 -11.32 3.20
C LEU A 178 -11.08 -11.14 4.69
N ASN A 179 -12.26 -11.52 5.19
CA ASN A 179 -12.54 -11.52 6.62
C ASN A 179 -11.62 -12.52 7.32
N MET A 180 -10.68 -12.03 8.12
CA MET A 180 -9.75 -12.90 8.81
C MET A 180 -10.49 -13.76 9.85
N ASP A 181 -10.04 -15.00 10.01
CA ASP A 181 -10.43 -15.85 11.13
C ASP A 181 -10.05 -15.15 12.45
N ALA A 182 -10.71 -15.49 13.55
CA ALA A 182 -10.31 -14.98 14.86
C ALA A 182 -8.86 -15.39 15.15
N ALA A 183 -8.11 -14.54 15.86
CA ALA A 183 -6.80 -14.95 16.35
C ALA A 183 -7.02 -16.10 17.36
N VAL A 184 -6.32 -17.22 17.16
CA VAL A 184 -6.26 -18.27 18.18
C VAL A 184 -5.55 -17.67 19.37
N GLN A 185 -6.28 -17.45 20.47
CA GLN A 185 -5.65 -17.07 21.72
C GLN A 185 -4.81 -18.25 22.20
N VAL A 186 -3.50 -18.07 22.26
CA VAL A 186 -2.63 -19.00 22.96
C VAL A 186 -2.97 -18.84 24.43
N ALA A 187 -3.59 -19.85 25.04
CA ALA A 187 -3.89 -19.88 26.46
C ALA A 187 -2.57 -19.74 27.25
N GLY A 188 -2.31 -18.54 27.76
CA GLY A 188 -1.03 -18.21 28.39
C GLY A 188 -0.98 -16.85 29.08
N VAL A 189 -2.14 -16.27 29.42
CA VAL A 189 -2.23 -15.13 30.33
C VAL A 189 -3.43 -15.40 31.24
N GLY A 190 -3.20 -15.44 32.55
CA GLY A 190 -4.14 -15.90 33.56
C GLY A 190 -5.55 -15.34 33.40
N THR A 191 -6.54 -16.23 33.46
CA THR A 191 -7.95 -15.86 33.46
C THR A 191 -8.27 -15.12 34.75
N VAL A 192 -8.67 -13.86 34.63
CA VAL A 192 -9.31 -13.12 35.73
C VAL A 192 -10.66 -13.77 35.98
N SER A 193 -10.92 -14.23 37.20
CA SER A 193 -12.25 -14.70 37.57
C SER A 193 -13.26 -13.55 37.42
N THR A 194 -14.29 -13.74 36.61
CA THR A 194 -15.37 -12.74 36.43
C THR A 194 -16.23 -12.55 37.68
N ASP A 195 -16.11 -13.45 38.64
CA ASP A 195 -16.88 -13.45 39.89
C ASP A 195 -16.12 -12.82 41.05
N THR A 196 -14.79 -12.88 41.04
CA THR A 196 -13.94 -12.44 42.17
C THR A 196 -12.88 -11.40 41.79
N GLY A 197 -12.58 -11.22 40.51
CA GLY A 197 -11.54 -10.29 40.04
C GLY A 197 -10.11 -10.74 40.35
N GLU A 198 -9.90 -11.95 40.88
CA GLU A 198 -8.56 -12.45 41.21
C GLU A 198 -7.83 -13.00 39.98
N ILE A 199 -6.52 -12.75 39.93
CA ILE A 199 -5.58 -13.33 38.96
C ILE A 199 -4.98 -14.57 39.60
N PHE A 200 -5.26 -15.74 39.04
CA PHE A 200 -4.58 -16.98 39.42
C PHE A 200 -3.32 -17.14 38.56
N ASN A 201 -2.18 -17.30 39.23
CA ASN A 201 -0.91 -17.71 38.61
C ASN A 201 -0.89 -19.22 38.40
#